data_AF-A0A8X6YM99-F1
#
_entry.id   AF-A0A8X6YM99-F1
#
_cell.length_a   1.000
_cell.length_b   1.000
_cell.length_c   1.000
_cell.angle_alpha   90.00
_cell.angle_beta   90.00
_cell.angle_gamma   90.00
#
_symmetry.space_group_name_H-M   'P 1'
#
loop_
_entity.id
_entity.type
_entity.pdbx_description
1 polymer ?
#
loop_
_entity_poly.entity_id
_entity_poly.type
_entity_poly.pdbx_seq_one_letter_code
_entity_poly.pdbx_strand_id
1 'polypeptide(L)'
;MLRGCVTAGYIIVSAAKAIILQRVHSPVWKDRSLASKTTWIGSFECMQYYCTVGASIPSPTVDDVVWLSVLVLSNPKAAPTQLQRIVSLCDCQIFYASYGENMDPSILEEVLNLT
;
A
#
# COMPACT_ATOMS: atom_id res chain seq x y z
N MET A 1 4.52 2.28 -2.11
CA MET A 1 3.84 3.60 -2.05
C MET A 1 3.24 3.89 -3.40
N LEU A 2 1.92 4.07 -3.51
CA LEU A 2 1.25 4.31 -4.79
C LEU A 2 1.40 5.80 -5.15
N ARG A 3 2.18 6.10 -6.20
CA ARG A 3 2.21 7.43 -6.83
C ARG A 3 1.13 7.49 -7.90
N GLY A 4 0.46 8.63 -8.03
CA GLY A 4 -0.44 8.85 -9.17
C GLY A 4 0.33 8.77 -10.49
N CYS A 5 -0.30 8.23 -11.54
CA CYS A 5 0.28 8.18 -12.88
C CYS A 5 0.26 9.52 -13.63
N VAL A 6 -0.52 10.49 -13.13
CA VAL A 6 -0.73 11.80 -13.77
C VAL A 6 -0.08 12.95 -12.98
N THR A 7 -0.14 12.88 -11.65
CA THR A 7 0.38 13.94 -10.78
C THR A 7 1.17 13.34 -9.64
N ALA A 8 2.35 13.88 -9.39
CA ALA A 8 3.13 13.56 -8.21
C ALA A 8 2.36 14.01 -6.96
N GLY A 9 2.09 13.09 -6.06
CA GLY A 9 1.29 13.35 -4.88
C GLY A 9 0.79 12.06 -4.26
N TYR A 10 0.05 12.22 -3.17
CA TYR A 10 -0.45 11.13 -2.35
C TYR A 10 -1.96 11.19 -2.24
N ILE A 11 -2.54 10.01 -2.08
CA ILE A 11 -3.98 9.84 -1.88
C ILE A 11 -4.16 9.26 -0.50
N ILE A 12 -4.92 9.97 0.34
CA ILE A 12 -5.48 9.41 1.57
C ILE A 12 -6.79 8.74 1.20
N VAL A 13 -6.95 7.51 1.66
CA VAL A 13 -8.11 6.69 1.39
C VAL A 13 -8.81 6.38 2.71
N SER A 14 -10.09 6.67 2.77
CA SER A 14 -10.98 6.21 3.85
C SER A 14 -12.01 5.24 3.28
N ALA A 15 -12.51 4.31 4.08
CA ALA A 15 -13.54 3.35 3.70
C ALA A 15 -14.47 3.13 4.89
N ALA A 16 -15.75 2.84 4.66
CA ALA A 16 -16.68 2.48 5.73
C ALA A 16 -16.34 1.11 6.32
N LYS A 17 -15.81 0.21 5.48
CA LYS A 17 -15.31 -1.10 5.88
C LYS A 17 -14.05 -1.42 5.10
N ALA A 18 -13.06 -1.95 5.80
CA ALA A 18 -11.81 -2.42 5.23
C ALA A 18 -11.50 -3.80 5.79
N ILE A 19 -11.25 -4.76 4.90
CA ILE A 19 -10.81 -6.11 5.25
C ILE A 19 -9.49 -6.34 4.53
N ILE A 20 -8.46 -6.74 5.27
CA ILE A 20 -7.16 -7.09 4.71
C ILE A 20 -6.88 -8.55 5.07
N LEU A 21 -6.73 -9.38 4.04
CA LEU A 21 -6.45 -10.81 4.18
C LEU A 21 -5.04 -11.09 3.69
N GLN A 22 -4.19 -11.57 4.58
CA GLN A 22 -2.87 -12.11 4.25
C GLN A 22 -2.98 -13.62 4.02
N ARG A 23 -2.37 -14.12 2.95
CA ARG A 23 -2.17 -15.55 2.69
C ARG A 23 -0.69 -15.83 2.54
N VAL A 24 -0.18 -16.69 3.42
CA VAL A 24 1.15 -17.30 3.29
C VAL A 24 1.00 -18.51 2.38
N HIS A 25 1.83 -18.59 1.35
CA HIS A 25 1.83 -19.69 0.39
C HIS A 25 3.05 -20.58 0.63
N SER A 26 2.99 -21.82 0.14
CA SER A 26 4.18 -22.64 0.01
C SER A 26 5.27 -21.89 -0.76
N PRO A 27 6.56 -22.03 -0.38
CA PRO A 27 7.66 -21.39 -1.08
C PRO A 27 7.65 -21.73 -2.58
N VAL A 28 8.04 -20.76 -3.41
CA VAL A 28 8.05 -20.91 -4.88
C VAL A 28 9.43 -20.62 -5.44
N TRP A 29 9.82 -21.34 -6.48
CA TRP A 29 11.05 -21.08 -7.20
C TRP A 29 10.93 -19.81 -8.05
N LYS A 30 11.84 -18.86 -7.85
CA LYS A 30 11.93 -17.62 -8.61
C LYS A 30 13.40 -17.24 -8.78
N ASP A 31 13.81 -16.83 -9.97
CA ASP A 31 15.18 -16.36 -10.23
C ASP A 31 16.29 -17.33 -9.75
N ARG A 32 16.06 -18.64 -9.89
CA ARG A 32 16.93 -19.76 -9.43
C ARG A 32 17.14 -19.85 -7.92
N SER A 33 16.39 -19.09 -7.12
CA SER A 33 16.33 -19.28 -5.68
C SER A 33 14.93 -19.70 -5.25
N LEU A 34 14.84 -20.38 -4.11
CA LEU A 34 13.56 -20.65 -3.48
C LEU A 34 13.16 -19.41 -2.69
N ALA A 35 11.96 -18.88 -2.91
CA ALA A 35 11.49 -17.68 -2.23
C ALA A 35 10.17 -17.95 -1.50
N SER A 36 10.02 -17.42 -0.29
CA SER A 36 8.71 -17.34 0.33
C SER A 36 7.77 -16.46 -0.48
N LYS A 37 6.49 -16.82 -0.52
CA LYS A 37 5.47 -16.04 -1.20
C LYS A 37 4.32 -15.72 -0.25
N THR A 38 4.01 -14.45 -0.14
CA THR A 38 2.84 -13.97 0.60
C THR A 38 1.98 -13.12 -0.32
N THR A 39 0.67 -13.28 -0.28
CA THR A 39 -0.27 -12.41 -1.00
C THR A 39 -1.22 -11.74 -0.03
N TRP A 40 -1.64 -10.53 -0.38
CA TRP A 40 -2.56 -9.72 0.37
C TRP A 40 -3.75 -9.35 -0.53
N ILE A 41 -4.95 -9.48 0.02
CA ILE A 41 -6.19 -9.01 -0.59
C ILE A 41 -6.79 -7.97 0.34
N GLY A 42 -6.85 -6.72 -0.11
CA GLY A 42 -7.57 -5.64 0.56
C GLY A 42 -8.93 -5.46 -0.08
N SER A 43 -10.02 -5.57 0.69
CA SER A 43 -11.39 -5.32 0.26
C SER A 43 -11.92 -4.10 1.01
N PHE A 44 -12.36 -3.09 0.28
CA PHE A 44 -12.76 -1.80 0.84
C PHE A 44 -14.14 -1.42 0.32
N GLU A 45 -15.06 -1.06 1.21
CA GLU A 45 -16.43 -0.67 0.88
C GLU A 45 -16.67 0.82 1.18
N CYS A 46 -17.49 1.47 0.35
CA CYS A 46 -17.84 2.90 0.46
C CYS A 46 -16.60 3.80 0.60
N MET A 47 -15.63 3.66 -0.30
CA MET A 47 -14.38 4.41 -0.22
C MET A 47 -14.58 5.92 -0.42
N GLN A 48 -13.64 6.72 0.08
CA GLN A 48 -13.52 8.14 -0.23
C GLN A 48 -12.04 8.50 -0.31
N TYR A 49 -11.70 9.29 -1.32
CA TYR A 49 -10.33 9.66 -1.63
C TYR A 49 -10.11 11.14 -1.33
N TYR A 50 -8.97 11.45 -0.75
CA TYR A 50 -8.52 12.82 -0.51
C TYR A 50 -7.15 12.98 -1.13
N CYS A 51 -7.00 13.94 -2.04
CA CYS A 51 -5.71 14.28 -2.63
C CYS A 51 -5.27 15.68 -2.17
N THR A 52 -3.97 15.88 -2.07
CA THR A 52 -3.39 17.20 -1.79
C THR A 52 -3.58 18.13 -2.99
N VAL A 53 -4.23 19.28 -2.80
CA VAL A 53 -4.31 20.35 -3.78
C VAL A 53 -3.17 21.32 -3.52
N GLY A 54 -2.38 21.63 -4.56
CA GLY A 54 -1.33 22.64 -4.45
C GLY A 54 0.01 22.13 -3.94
N ALA A 55 0.42 20.91 -4.29
CA ALA A 55 1.85 20.53 -4.26
C ALA A 55 2.59 21.32 -5.36
N SER A 56 2.71 22.63 -5.19
CA SER A 56 3.22 23.56 -6.20
C SER A 56 4.75 23.55 -6.32
N ILE A 57 5.44 22.63 -5.64
CA ILE A 57 6.87 22.40 -5.84
C ILE A 57 7.08 20.90 -6.00
N PRO A 58 7.27 20.39 -7.23
CA PRO A 58 7.76 19.04 -7.41
C PRO A 58 9.18 18.97 -6.84
N SER A 59 9.36 18.35 -5.67
CA SER A 59 10.71 17.97 -5.27
C SER A 59 11.16 16.78 -6.15
N PRO A 60 12.37 16.83 -6.71
CA PRO A 60 12.91 15.75 -7.54
C PRO A 60 13.23 14.47 -6.76
N THR A 61 13.22 14.51 -5.41
CA THR A 61 13.54 13.36 -4.57
C THR A 61 12.28 12.74 -3.95
N VAL A 62 12.29 11.42 -3.79
CA VAL A 62 11.21 10.66 -3.11
C VAL A 62 11.14 10.98 -1.62
N ASP A 63 12.19 11.60 -1.08
CA ASP A 63 12.37 11.85 0.35
C ASP A 63 11.83 13.22 0.81
N ASP A 64 11.66 14.19 -0.10
CA ASP A 64 11.07 15.52 0.17
C ASP A 64 9.54 15.52 0.05
N VAL A 65 8.94 14.43 0.48
CA VAL A 65 7.49 14.29 0.47
C VAL A 65 6.93 15.06 1.64
N VAL A 66 6.23 16.16 1.33
CA VAL A 66 5.41 16.88 2.31
C VAL A 66 4.17 16.02 2.61
N TRP A 67 4.35 15.09 3.52
CA TRP A 67 3.22 14.40 4.15
C TRP A 67 2.34 15.42 4.86
N LEU A 68 1.05 15.12 4.95
CA LEU A 68 0.20 15.78 5.94
C LEU A 68 0.83 15.48 7.30
N SER A 69 1.51 16.47 7.89
CA SER A 69 2.17 16.23 9.17
C SER A 69 1.12 15.88 10.21
N VAL A 70 1.47 15.01 11.16
CA VAL A 70 0.57 14.71 12.30
C VAL A 70 0.17 16.00 13.02
N LEU A 71 1.05 17.02 12.99
CA LEU A 71 0.75 18.35 13.53
C LEU A 71 -0.40 19.05 12.81
N VAL A 72 -0.58 18.87 11.50
CA VAL A 72 -1.75 19.42 10.78
C VAL A 72 -3.04 18.71 11.20
N LEU A 73 -2.97 17.40 11.50
CA LEU A 73 -4.11 16.64 12.03
C LEU A 73 -4.46 17.03 13.47
N SER A 74 -3.46 17.33 14.31
CA SER A 74 -3.65 17.69 15.72
C SER A 74 -3.81 19.19 15.98
N ASN A 75 -3.34 20.04 15.08
CA ASN A 75 -3.33 21.49 15.20
C ASN A 75 -3.80 22.15 13.89
N PRO A 76 -5.07 22.58 13.81
CA PRO A 76 -5.65 23.17 12.61
C PRO A 76 -5.06 24.55 12.22
N LYS A 77 -4.09 25.09 12.98
CA LYS A 77 -3.38 26.34 12.67
C LYS A 77 -2.04 26.16 11.93
N ALA A 78 -1.56 24.93 11.75
CA ALA A 78 -0.41 24.67 10.87
C ALA A 78 -0.82 24.93 9.41
N ALA A 79 0.10 25.43 8.57
CA ALA A 79 -0.18 25.96 7.23
C ALA A 79 -1.18 25.11 6.41
N PRO A 80 -2.13 25.74 5.67
CA PRO A 80 -3.29 25.06 5.12
C PRO A 80 -2.87 24.13 3.97
N THR A 81 -2.69 22.85 4.27
CA THR A 81 -2.60 21.83 3.21
C THR A 81 -4.04 21.48 2.83
N GLN A 82 -4.54 22.08 1.74
CA GLN A 82 -5.91 21.84 1.30
C GLN A 82 -6.01 20.44 0.67
N LEU A 83 -6.84 19.58 1.24
CA LEU A 83 -7.20 18.30 0.63
C LEU A 83 -8.48 18.48 -0.20
N GLN A 84 -8.47 18.02 -1.46
CA GLN A 84 -9.68 17.91 -2.26
C GLN A 84 -10.26 16.51 -2.07
N ARG A 85 -11.49 16.50 -1.57
CA ARG A 85 -12.29 15.28 -1.48
C ARG A 85 -12.78 14.92 -2.86
N ILE A 86 -12.40 13.73 -3.31
CA ILE A 86 -12.99 13.08 -4.48
C ILE A 86 -13.90 12.00 -3.93
N VAL A 87 -15.21 12.27 -3.95
CA VAL A 87 -16.22 11.31 -3.48
C VAL A 87 -16.39 10.24 -4.55
N SER A 88 -16.04 9.02 -4.20
CA SER A 88 -16.30 7.85 -5.04
C SER A 88 -16.69 6.72 -4.11
N LEU A 89 -17.99 6.53 -3.88
CA LEU A 89 -18.59 5.47 -3.07
C LEU A 89 -18.46 4.10 -3.76
N CYS A 90 -17.28 3.80 -4.28
CA CYS A 90 -16.97 2.55 -4.93
C CYS A 90 -16.45 1.56 -3.91
N ASP A 91 -16.75 0.30 -4.17
CA ASP A 91 -16.10 -0.83 -3.51
C ASP A 91 -14.93 -1.25 -4.38
N CYS A 92 -13.77 -1.48 -3.77
CA CYS A 92 -12.56 -1.86 -4.50
C CYS A 92 -11.85 -3.03 -3.83
N GLN A 93 -11.17 -3.81 -4.67
CA GLN A 93 -10.24 -4.83 -4.23
C GLN A 93 -8.82 -4.48 -4.68
N ILE A 94 -7.88 -4.56 -3.76
CA ILE A 94 -6.46 -4.37 -4.01
C ILE A 94 -5.77 -5.71 -3.79
N PHE A 95 -5.01 -6.16 -4.78
CA PHE A 95 -4.23 -7.38 -4.72
C PHE A 95 -2.75 -7.04 -4.70
N TYR A 96 -2.01 -7.63 -3.77
CA TYR A 96 -0.57 -7.45 -3.66
C TYR A 96 0.12 -8.79 -3.42
N ALA A 97 1.26 -9.00 -4.06
CA ALA A 97 2.10 -10.17 -3.85
C ALA A 97 3.51 -9.72 -3.48
N SER A 98 4.05 -10.29 -2.41
CA SER A 98 5.44 -10.13 -2.01
C SER A 98 6.18 -11.46 -2.06
N TYR A 99 7.44 -11.39 -2.47
CA TYR A 99 8.39 -12.49 -2.40
C TYR A 99 9.41 -12.11 -1.33
N GLY A 100 9.58 -12.98 -0.34
CA GLY A 100 10.53 -12.76 0.76
C GLY A 100 11.93 -13.28 0.42
N GLU A 101 12.74 -13.45 1.47
CA GLU A 101 14.14 -13.87 1.35
C GLU A 101 14.30 -15.26 0.74
N ASN A 102 15.51 -15.50 0.23
CA ASN A 102 15.93 -16.79 -0.30
C ASN A 102 15.90 -17.83 0.82
N MET A 103 15.02 -18.82 0.66
CA MET A 103 14.89 -19.96 1.56
C MET A 103 15.83 -21.08 1.14
N ASP A 104 16.32 -21.83 2.12
CA ASP A 104 17.06 -23.07 1.86
C ASP A 104 16.10 -24.10 1.21
N PRO A 105 16.47 -24.69 0.06
CA PRO A 105 15.68 -25.71 -0.61
C PRO A 105 15.33 -26.93 0.26
N SER A 106 16.13 -27.24 1.29
CA SER A 106 15.88 -28.34 2.23
C SER A 106 14.57 -28.20 3.01
N ILE A 107 14.05 -26.99 3.17
CA ILE A 107 12.78 -26.70 3.87
C ILE A 107 11.56 -27.26 3.09
N LEU A 108 11.65 -27.42 1.77
CA LEU A 108 10.56 -27.99 0.98
C LEU A 108 10.37 -29.49 1.22
N GLU A 109 11.45 -30.22 1.51
CA GLU A 109 11.35 -31.66 1.77
C GLU A 109 10.57 -31.96 3.06
N GLU A 110 10.64 -31.08 4.06
CA GLU A 110 9.91 -31.22 5.31
C GLU A 110 8.39 -31.00 5.14
N VAL A 111 7.99 -30.05 4.27
CA VAL A 111 6.57 -29.72 4.04
C VAL A 111 5.85 -30.79 3.20
N LEU A 112 6.52 -31.38 2.21
CA LEU A 112 5.97 -32.47 1.38
C LEU A 112 5.80 -33.79 2.16
N ASN A 113 6.58 -33.99 3.23
CA ASN A 113 6.48 -35.17 4.08
C ASN A 113 5.39 -35.06 5.17
N LEU A 114 4.68 -33.92 5.25
CA LEU A 114 3.64 -33.63 6.24
C LEU A 114 2.23 -33.45 5.63
N THR A 115 2.07 -33.63 4.31
CA THR A 115 0.79 -33.63 3.57
C THR A 115 0.53 -34.96 2.92
#